data_AF-A0A7X8BUQ5-F1
#
_entry.id   AF-A0A7X8BUQ5-F1
#
_cell.length_a   1.000
_cell.length_b   1.000
_cell.length_c   1.000
_cell.angle_alpha   90.00
_cell.angle_beta   90.00
_cell.angle_gamma   90.00
#
_symmetry.space_group_name_H-M   'P 1'
#
loop_
_entity.id
_entity.type
_entity.pdbx_description
1 polymer ?
#
loop_
_entity_poly.entity_id
_entity_poly.type
_entity_poly.pdbx_seq_one_letter_code
_entity_poly.pdbx_strand_id
1 'polypeptide(L)' 'MTDEILSHPVKKAILEFLHETNGSFFGDIVEALPFSYSEVLQNLIELKQLGIVSKRSEPSHFVIN' A
#
# COMPACT_ATOMS: atom_id res chain seq x y z
N MET A 1 -15.36 4.54 8.43
CA MET A 1 -13.90 4.76 8.32
C MET A 1 -13.28 3.89 7.22
N THR A 2 -13.72 2.63 7.02
CA THR A 2 -13.26 1.77 5.92
C THR A 2 -13.74 2.21 4.53
N ASP A 3 -14.97 2.70 4.42
CA ASP A 3 -15.59 3.00 3.12
C ASP A 3 -14.92 4.15 2.35
N GLU A 4 -14.35 5.13 3.08
CA GLU A 4 -13.62 6.26 2.49
C GLU A 4 -12.22 5.88 1.98
N ILE A 5 -11.63 4.81 2.51
CA ILE A 5 -10.31 4.34 2.09
C ILE A 5 -10.45 3.43 0.87
N LEU A 6 -11.48 2.59 0.88
CA LEU A 6 -11.83 1.74 -0.26
C LEU A 6 -12.39 2.54 -1.45
N SER A 7 -12.84 3.78 -1.26
CA SER A 7 -13.27 4.66 -2.36
C SER A 7 -12.09 5.32 -3.10
N HIS A 8 -10.90 5.39 -2.52
CA HIS A 8 -9.71 5.91 -3.20
C HIS A 8 -9.04 4.81 -4.04
N PRO A 9 -8.99 4.93 -5.38
CA PRO A 9 -8.61 3.81 -6.27
C PRO A 9 -7.20 3.27 -5.98
N VAL A 10 -6.23 4.15 -5.70
CA VAL A 10 -4.85 3.74 -5.39
C VAL A 10 -4.76 3.01 -4.05
N LYS A 11 -5.47 3.49 -3.00
CA LYS A 11 -5.42 2.86 -1.67
C LYS A 11 -6.08 1.50 -1.70
N LYS A 12 -7.23 1.40 -2.37
CA LYS A 12 -7.93 0.14 -2.59
C LYS A 12 -7.02 -0.88 -3.27
N ALA A 13 -6.40 -0.52 -4.40
CA ALA A 13 -5.52 -1.41 -5.14
C ALA A 13 -4.29 -1.85 -4.33
N ILE A 14 -3.67 -0.93 -3.57
CA ILE A 14 -2.56 -1.26 -2.67
C ILE A 14 -2.99 -2.26 -1.59
N LEU A 15 -4.14 -2.05 -0.96
CA LEU A 15 -4.65 -2.93 0.10
C LEU A 15 -5.04 -4.29 -0.44
N GLU A 16 -5.71 -4.35 -1.59
CA GLU A 16 -6.04 -5.62 -2.27
C GLU A 16 -4.76 -6.39 -2.62
N PHE A 17 -3.77 -5.72 -3.22
CA PHE A 17 -2.49 -6.34 -3.54
C PHE A 17 -1.76 -6.87 -2.31
N LEU A 18 -1.61 -6.06 -1.25
CA LEU A 18 -0.96 -6.49 -0.02
C LEU A 18 -1.72 -7.62 0.69
N HIS A 19 -3.04 -7.67 0.57
CA HIS A 19 -3.86 -8.76 1.10
C HIS A 19 -3.62 -10.06 0.34
N GLU A 20 -3.57 -10.00 -1.00
CA GLU A 20 -3.33 -11.15 -1.87
C GLU A 20 -1.91 -11.71 -1.72
N THR A 21 -0.90 -10.84 -1.54
CA THR A 21 0.50 -11.25 -1.42
C THR A 21 0.94 -11.50 0.02
N ASN A 22 0.09 -11.23 1.00
CA ASN A 22 0.42 -11.26 2.43
C ASN A 22 1.60 -10.33 2.79
N GLY A 23 1.63 -9.15 2.18
CA GLY A 23 2.74 -8.19 2.25
C GLY A 23 3.61 -8.18 0.99
N SER A 24 4.32 -7.08 0.75
CA SER A 24 5.16 -6.94 -0.44
C SER A 24 6.21 -5.83 -0.29
N PHE A 25 7.29 -5.91 -1.06
CA PHE A 25 8.28 -4.84 -1.14
C PHE A 25 7.76 -3.69 -1.99
N PHE A 26 8.16 -2.47 -1.64
CA PHE A 26 7.72 -1.27 -2.36
C PHE A 26 8.03 -1.31 -3.87
N GLY A 27 9.17 -1.87 -4.26
CA GLY A 27 9.50 -2.06 -5.69
C GLY A 27 8.47 -2.92 -6.41
N ASP A 28 8.13 -4.08 -5.83
CA ASP A 28 7.15 -5.01 -6.39
C ASP A 28 5.75 -4.37 -6.50
N ILE A 29 5.34 -3.55 -5.51
CA ILE A 29 4.06 -2.81 -5.55
C ILE A 29 4.05 -1.82 -6.72
N VAL A 30 5.15 -1.07 -6.92
CA VAL A 30 5.27 -0.08 -8.01
C VAL A 30 5.30 -0.77 -9.38
N GLU A 31 5.90 -1.95 -9.48
CA GLU A 31 5.94 -2.71 -10.74
C GLU A 31 4.60 -3.37 -11.07
N ALA A 32 3.86 -3.86 -10.07
CA ALA A 32 2.62 -4.59 -10.27
C ALA A 32 1.41 -3.68 -10.53
N LEU A 33 1.35 -2.51 -9.91
CA LEU A 33 0.19 -1.63 -9.99
C LEU A 33 0.31 -0.61 -11.12
N PRO A 34 -0.79 -0.28 -11.83
CA PRO A 34 -0.78 0.68 -12.93
C PRO A 34 -0.82 2.14 -12.44
N PHE A 35 0.03 2.48 -11.47
CA PHE A 35 0.14 3.83 -10.89
C PHE A 35 1.59 4.31 -10.89
N SER A 36 1.79 5.62 -10.84
CA SER A 36 3.14 6.17 -10.74
C SER A 36 3.80 5.84 -9.39
N TYR A 37 5.13 5.79 -9.38
CA TYR A 37 5.93 5.67 -8.16
C TYR A 37 5.48 6.65 -7.07
N SER A 38 5.26 7.93 -7.45
CA SER A 38 4.85 8.98 -6.53
C SER A 38 3.46 8.74 -5.93
N GLU A 39 2.51 8.26 -6.74
CA GLU A 39 1.17 7.95 -6.27
C GLU A 39 1.20 6.78 -5.28
N VAL A 40 1.94 5.71 -5.60
CA VAL A 40 2.08 4.56 -4.68
C VAL A 40 2.75 4.99 -3.38
N LEU A 41 3.84 5.75 -3.44
CA LEU A 41 4.57 6.23 -2.27
C LEU A 41 3.69 7.10 -1.37
N GLN A 42 3.01 8.09 -1.94
CA GLN A 42 2.14 8.99 -1.18
C GLN A 42 1.03 8.20 -0.47
N ASN A 43 0.38 7.28 -1.18
CA ASN A 43 -0.73 6.51 -0.61
C ASN A 43 -0.28 5.52 0.46
N LEU A 44 0.90 4.89 0.32
CA LEU A 44 1.48 4.06 1.39
C LEU A 44 1.85 4.89 2.63
N ILE A 45 2.34 6.11 2.47
CA ILE A 45 2.62 7.02 3.59
C ILE A 45 1.31 7.35 4.34
N GLU A 46 0.26 7.70 3.61
CA GLU A 46 -1.05 8.00 4.20
C GLU A 46 -1.65 6.77 4.92
N LEU A 47 -1.63 5.59 4.28
CA LEU A 47 -2.10 4.34 4.90
C LEU A 47 -1.30 3.98 6.15
N LYS A 48 0.01 4.24 6.15
CA LYS A 48 0.87 4.05 7.33
C LYS A 48 0.55 5.03 8.45
N GLN A 49 0.31 6.31 8.12
CA GLN A 49 -0.09 7.33 9.10
C GLN A 49 -1.44 6.99 9.76
N LEU A 50 -2.35 6.35 9.01
CA LEU A 50 -3.63 5.85 9.52
C LEU A 50 -3.50 4.54 10.33
N GLY A 51 -2.30 3.94 10.40
CA GLY A 51 -2.06 2.69 11.09
C GLY A 51 -2.66 1.47 10.39
N ILE A 52 -2.93 1.55 9.09
CA ILE A 52 -3.53 0.45 8.31
C ILE A 52 -2.44 -0.48 7.78
N VAL A 53 -1.30 0.09 7.39
CA VAL A 53 -0.13 -0.68 6.96
C VAL A 53 1.08 -0.33 7.81
N SER A 54 2.03 -1.26 7.89
CA SER A 54 3.32 -1.07 8.55
C SER A 54 4.47 -1.43 7.62
N LYS A 55 5.58 -0.72 7.76
CA LYS A 55 6.86 -1.05 7.13
C LYS A 55 7.69 -1.91 8.07
N ARG A 56 8.06 -3.14 7.67
CA ARG A 56 8.68 -4.15 8.55
C ARG A 56 10.20 -4.25 8.45
N SER A 57 10.80 -3.92 7.31
CA SER A 57 12.24 -4.09 7.08
C SER A 57 12.80 -3.05 6.11
N GLU A 58 14.13 -3.07 5.95
CA GLU A 58 14.82 -2.54 4.76
C GLU A 58 15.33 -3.73 3.91
N PRO A 59 15.09 -3.75 2.58
CA PRO A 59 14.31 -2.76 1.82
C PRO A 59 12.84 -2.74 2.25
N SER A 60 12.17 -1.64 1.94
CA SER A 60 10.85 -1.26 2.48
C SER A 60 9.77 -2.31 2.16
N HIS A 61 9.53 -3.22 3.09
CA HIS A 61 8.50 -4.26 3.04
C HIS A 61 7.25 -3.80 3.78
N PHE A 62 6.12 -3.72 3.08
CA PHE A 62 4.83 -3.27 3.63
C PHE A 62 3.92 -4.46 3.91
N VAL A 63 3.20 -4.40 5.03
CA VAL A 63 2.17 -5.38 5.42
C VAL A 63 0.94 -4.66 5.98
N ILE A 64 -0.23 -5.26 5.83
CA ILE A 64 -1.45 -4.80 6.52
C ILE A 64 -1.34 -5.16 8.01
N ASN A 65 -1.85 -4.28 8.88
CA ASN A 65 -1.85 -4.46 10.34
C ASN A 65 -3.01 -5.33 10.85
#